data_AF-A0A957IQ18-F1
#
_entry.id   AF-A0A957IQ18-F1
#
_cell.length_a   1.000
_cell.length_b   1.000
_cell.length_c   1.000
_cell.angle_alpha   90.00
_cell.angle_beta   90.00
_cell.angle_gamma   90.00
#
_symmetry.space_group_name_H-M   'P 1'
#
loop_
_entity.id
_entity.type
_entity.pdbx_description
1 polymer ?
#
loop_
_entity_poly.entity_id
_entity_poly.type
_entity_poly.pdbx_seq_one_letter_code
_entity_poly.pdbx_strand_id
1 'polypeptide(L)'
;MSETAAHLVVRQGPYPNQEYVLTQRATTMGRGPNNDIVFADPEVSRQHAQILIEDEDQYLLKDLGSTNGLFLNGRRVSGTTPLNSGDTISLGESIVLVFYRPGAELYDEDDTPTADLILPPEITQPAASFTSADPAPAFGYGEQPVRAFVPAEQDALEGEETPVKAADRRGRGLLIGCGIVLLLVFLCMAGLFLL
;
A
#
# COMPACT_ATOMS: atom_id res chain seq x y z
N MET A 1 -6.36 -23.04 21.70
CA MET A 1 -5.05 -22.35 21.77
C MET A 1 -4.92 -21.59 20.47
N SER A 2 -5.27 -20.30 20.47
CA SER A 2 -5.06 -19.49 19.26
C SER A 2 -3.58 -19.19 19.27
N GLU A 3 -2.80 -19.91 18.48
CA GLU A 3 -1.48 -19.41 18.08
C GLU A 3 -1.71 -17.99 17.57
N THR A 4 -1.06 -17.05 18.24
CA THR A 4 -1.10 -15.63 17.91
C THR A 4 -0.77 -15.56 16.42
N ALA A 5 -1.64 -15.00 15.59
CA ALA A 5 -1.37 -14.83 14.17
C ALA A 5 -0.75 -13.44 13.93
N ALA A 6 -0.01 -13.29 12.83
CA ALA A 6 0.49 -11.97 12.45
C ALA A 6 -0.69 -11.03 12.15
N HIS A 7 -0.53 -9.75 12.45
CA HIS A 7 -1.58 -8.76 12.26
C HIS A 7 -1.01 -7.39 11.89
N LEU A 8 -1.86 -6.59 11.26
CA LEU A 8 -1.60 -5.19 10.95
C LEU A 8 -2.44 -4.31 11.86
N VAL A 9 -1.83 -3.28 12.42
CA VAL A 9 -2.52 -2.26 13.21
C VAL A 9 -2.49 -0.94 12.45
N VAL A 10 -3.66 -0.35 12.20
CA VAL A 10 -3.75 0.97 11.57
C VAL A 10 -3.29 2.05 12.56
N ARG A 11 -2.22 2.77 12.23
CA ARG A 11 -1.75 3.93 12.99
C ARG A 11 -2.31 5.25 12.45
N GLN A 12 -2.48 5.33 11.13
CA GLN A 12 -3.06 6.49 10.44
C GLN A 12 -3.98 6.00 9.31
N GLY A 13 -5.15 6.61 9.18
CA GLY A 13 -6.13 6.30 8.14
C GLY A 13 -7.57 6.52 8.61
N PRO A 14 -8.57 6.06 7.84
CA PRO A 14 -9.98 6.28 8.15
C PRO A 14 -10.45 5.58 9.43
N TYR A 15 -9.77 4.49 9.83
CA TYR A 15 -10.12 3.69 11.01
C TYR A 15 -8.85 3.44 11.86
N PRO A 16 -8.41 4.42 12.68
CA PRO A 16 -7.25 4.26 13.55
C PRO A 16 -7.45 3.14 14.58
N ASN A 17 -6.37 2.43 14.90
CA ASN A 17 -6.32 1.26 15.79
C ASN A 17 -7.15 0.05 15.33
N GLN A 18 -7.69 0.07 14.11
CA GLN A 18 -8.25 -1.13 13.52
C GLN A 18 -7.14 -2.16 13.31
N GLU A 19 -7.44 -3.41 13.64
CA GLU A 19 -6.52 -4.54 13.46
C GLU A 19 -7.01 -5.48 12.37
N TYR A 20 -6.07 -6.02 11.60
CA TYR A 20 -6.33 -7.02 10.55
C TYR A 20 -5.40 -8.21 10.75
N VAL A 21 -6.00 -9.37 11.04
CA VAL A 21 -5.24 -10.62 11.20
C VAL A 21 -4.92 -11.19 9.83
N LEU A 22 -3.65 -11.54 9.60
CA LEU A 22 -3.17 -12.13 8.35
C LEU A 22 -3.26 -13.66 8.46
N THR A 23 -4.33 -14.23 7.89
CA THR A 23 -4.55 -15.69 7.89
C THR A 23 -4.36 -16.33 6.51
N GLN A 24 -4.34 -15.52 5.46
CA GLN A 24 -4.27 -15.97 4.07
C GLN A 24 -2.83 -15.91 3.55
N ARG A 25 -2.45 -16.84 2.65
CA ARG A 25 -1.14 -16.82 1.98
C ARG A 25 -0.83 -15.53 1.24
N ALA A 26 -1.87 -14.83 0.79
CA ALA A 26 -1.75 -13.52 0.18
C ALA A 26 -2.88 -12.64 0.70
N THR A 27 -2.54 -11.48 1.24
CA THR A 27 -3.48 -10.46 1.70
C THR A 27 -3.27 -9.20 0.88
N THR A 28 -4.32 -8.75 0.19
CA THR A 28 -4.29 -7.58 -0.68
C THR A 28 -4.85 -6.34 0.01
N MET A 29 -4.29 -5.18 -0.30
CA MET A 29 -4.64 -3.89 0.29
C MET A 29 -4.83 -2.84 -0.78
N GLY A 30 -5.91 -2.06 -0.67
CA GLY A 30 -6.17 -0.94 -1.58
C GLY A 30 -7.55 -0.33 -1.40
N ARG A 31 -7.90 0.64 -2.26
CA ARG A 31 -9.24 1.26 -2.25
C ARG A 31 -10.31 0.43 -2.95
N GLY A 32 -9.92 -0.49 -3.82
CA GLY A 32 -10.87 -1.32 -4.55
C GLY A 32 -11.63 -2.26 -3.62
N PRO A 33 -12.91 -2.54 -3.89
CA PRO A 33 -13.73 -3.44 -3.05
C PRO A 33 -13.30 -4.92 -3.16
N ASN A 34 -12.40 -5.25 -4.08
CA ASN A 34 -11.91 -6.61 -4.31
C ASN A 34 -10.65 -6.92 -3.49
N ASN A 35 -10.18 -6.03 -2.63
CA ASN A 35 -9.05 -6.30 -1.74
C ASN A 35 -9.54 -6.91 -0.42
N ASP A 36 -8.68 -7.68 0.23
CA ASP A 36 -8.96 -8.24 1.55
C ASP A 36 -9.05 -7.13 2.62
N ILE A 37 -8.21 -6.10 2.51
CA ILE A 37 -8.24 -4.90 3.35
C ILE A 37 -8.53 -3.68 2.48
N VAL A 38 -9.67 -3.03 2.75
CA VAL A 38 -10.15 -1.90 1.95
C VAL A 38 -9.97 -0.58 2.68
N PHE A 39 -9.18 0.33 2.10
CA PHE A 39 -9.03 1.70 2.55
C PHE A 39 -9.70 2.65 1.56
N ALA A 40 -10.85 3.22 1.92
CA ALA A 40 -11.64 4.11 1.06
C ALA A 40 -11.01 5.52 0.94
N ASP A 41 -9.75 5.59 0.50
CA ASP A 41 -8.94 6.80 0.46
C ASP A 41 -8.46 7.11 -0.98
N PRO A 42 -8.63 8.34 -1.48
CA PRO A 42 -8.29 8.69 -2.86
C PRO A 42 -6.80 8.57 -3.20
N GLU A 43 -5.90 8.69 -2.21
CA GLU A 43 -4.45 8.52 -2.40
C GLU A 43 -4.03 7.05 -2.47
N VAL A 44 -4.92 6.14 -2.06
CA VAL A 44 -4.71 4.70 -2.16
C VAL A 44 -5.22 4.19 -3.50
N SER A 45 -4.35 3.44 -4.18
CA SER A 45 -4.64 2.82 -5.47
C SER A 45 -5.68 1.70 -5.31
N ARG A 46 -6.37 1.35 -6.40
CA ARG A 46 -7.42 0.30 -6.35
C ARG A 46 -6.86 -1.04 -5.88
N GLN A 47 -5.70 -1.44 -6.36
CA GLN A 47 -4.88 -2.52 -5.83
C GLN A 47 -3.52 -1.89 -5.57
N HIS A 48 -3.14 -1.71 -4.31
CA HIS A 48 -2.00 -0.88 -3.95
C HIS A 48 -0.83 -1.73 -3.49
N ALA A 49 -1.08 -2.63 -2.54
CA ALA A 49 -0.05 -3.48 -1.97
C ALA A 49 -0.57 -4.89 -1.71
N GLN A 50 0.36 -5.82 -1.56
CA GLN A 50 0.09 -7.19 -1.16
C GLN A 50 1.13 -7.63 -0.13
N ILE A 51 0.67 -8.33 0.90
CA ILE A 51 1.53 -9.10 1.79
C ILE A 51 1.39 -10.56 1.41
N LEU A 52 2.53 -11.24 1.26
CA LEU A 52 2.62 -12.67 1.01
C LEU A 52 3.17 -13.35 2.26
N ILE A 53 2.60 -14.51 2.59
CA ILE A 53 3.11 -15.42 3.60
C ILE A 53 3.76 -16.57 2.84
N GLU A 54 5.08 -16.65 2.94
CA GLU A 54 5.89 -17.75 2.42
C GLU A 54 6.08 -18.83 3.49
N ASP A 55 6.96 -19.79 3.23
CA ASP A 55 7.26 -20.85 4.18
C ASP A 55 7.98 -20.27 5.42
N GLU A 56 7.98 -21.01 6.54
CA GLU A 56 8.66 -20.61 7.79
C GLU A 56 8.18 -19.26 8.37
N ASP A 57 6.92 -18.88 8.10
CA ASP A 57 6.31 -17.62 8.53
C ASP A 57 7.08 -16.38 8.05
N GLN A 58 7.71 -16.46 6.87
CA GLN A 58 8.31 -15.30 6.24
C GLN A 58 7.23 -14.43 5.59
N TYR A 59 7.24 -13.14 5.93
CA TYR A 59 6.28 -12.17 5.39
C TYR A 59 7.00 -11.28 4.38
N LEU A 60 6.42 -11.15 3.19
CA LEU A 60 6.95 -10.29 2.15
C LEU A 60 5.94 -9.22 1.78
N LEU A 61 6.40 -7.99 1.66
CA LEU A 61 5.63 -6.85 1.20
C LEU A 61 5.92 -6.57 -0.27
N LYS A 62 4.89 -6.32 -1.06
CA LYS A 62 4.99 -6.03 -2.49
C LYS A 62 4.09 -4.88 -2.90
N ASP A 63 4.65 -3.94 -3.65
CA ASP A 63 3.91 -2.89 -4.36
C ASP A 63 3.29 -3.45 -5.64
N LEU A 64 2.00 -3.19 -5.86
CA LEU A 64 1.24 -3.65 -7.03
C LEU A 64 1.16 -2.60 -8.15
N GLY A 65 2.07 -1.63 -8.16
CA GLY A 65 2.09 -0.53 -9.12
C GLY A 65 1.27 0.65 -8.62
N SER A 66 1.36 0.94 -7.33
CA SER A 66 0.72 2.08 -6.71
C SER A 66 1.17 3.42 -7.32
N THR A 67 0.24 4.36 -7.41
CA THR A 67 0.51 5.70 -7.97
C THR A 67 1.40 6.53 -7.05
N ASN A 68 1.07 6.54 -5.76
CA ASN A 68 1.79 7.34 -4.75
C ASN A 68 2.95 6.58 -4.09
N GLY A 69 3.13 5.30 -4.44
CA GLY A 69 4.17 4.45 -3.89
C GLY A 69 3.77 3.76 -2.58
N LEU A 70 4.50 2.67 -2.33
CA LEU A 70 4.49 1.92 -1.08
C LEU A 70 5.79 2.18 -0.32
N PHE A 71 5.70 2.42 0.98
CA PHE A 71 6.87 2.70 1.83
C PHE A 71 6.96 1.72 2.98
N LEU A 72 8.18 1.35 3.34
CA LEU A 72 8.53 0.53 4.50
C LEU A 72 9.54 1.31 5.34
N ASN A 73 9.18 1.64 6.57
CA ASN A 73 9.97 2.45 7.49
C ASN A 73 10.46 3.76 6.85
N GLY A 74 9.57 4.44 6.11
CA GLY A 74 9.85 5.70 5.41
C GLY A 74 10.66 5.56 4.11
N ARG A 75 11.09 4.35 3.73
CA ARG A 75 11.82 4.10 2.48
C ARG A 75 10.90 3.51 1.43
N ARG A 76 10.96 4.01 0.20
CA ARG A 76 10.12 3.52 -0.89
C ARG A 76 10.49 2.07 -1.23
N VAL A 77 9.50 1.20 -1.23
CA VAL A 77 9.65 -0.21 -1.59
C VAL A 77 9.84 -0.32 -3.10
N SER A 78 10.82 -1.12 -3.51
CA SER A 78 11.07 -1.46 -4.91
C SER A 78 11.05 -2.97 -5.06
N GLY A 79 10.00 -3.51 -5.70
CA GLY A 79 9.80 -4.95 -5.83
C GLY A 79 9.23 -5.60 -4.57
N THR A 80 9.66 -6.84 -4.31
CA THR A 80 9.26 -7.61 -3.13
C THR A 80 10.30 -7.41 -2.02
N THR A 81 9.87 -7.11 -0.80
CA THR A 81 10.77 -6.79 0.33
C THR A 81 10.34 -7.56 1.58
N PRO A 82 11.28 -8.14 2.36
CA PRO A 82 10.95 -8.77 3.64
C PRO A 82 10.30 -7.81 4.63
N LEU A 83 9.35 -8.32 5.42
CA LEU A 83 8.60 -7.59 6.43
C LEU A 83 8.84 -8.20 7.81
N ASN A 84 9.34 -7.38 8.74
CA ASN A 84 9.67 -7.79 10.11
C ASN A 84 8.68 -7.20 11.12
N SER A 85 8.53 -7.88 12.26
CA SER A 85 7.66 -7.39 13.35
C SER A 85 8.11 -5.99 13.79
N GLY A 86 7.15 -5.08 13.97
CA GLY A 86 7.37 -3.67 14.27
C GLY A 86 7.52 -2.77 13.04
N ASP A 87 7.64 -3.32 11.84
CA ASP A 87 7.80 -2.52 10.62
C ASP A 87 6.57 -1.65 10.34
N THR A 88 6.83 -0.42 9.93
CA THR A 88 5.82 0.56 9.54
C THR A 88 5.64 0.55 8.03
N ILE A 89 4.43 0.28 7.58
CA ILE A 89 4.04 0.25 6.17
C ILE A 89 3.21 1.50 5.88
N SER A 90 3.51 2.22 4.80
CA SER A 90 2.73 3.39 4.39
C SER A 90 2.27 3.25 2.95
N LEU A 91 0.96 3.46 2.72
CA LEU A 91 0.35 3.44 1.40
C LEU A 91 0.12 4.90 1.00
N GLY A 92 0.99 5.43 0.13
CA GLY A 92 1.10 6.88 -0.04
C GLY A 92 1.43 7.58 1.29
N GLU A 93 0.82 8.74 1.52
CA GLU A 93 1.00 9.54 2.73
C GLU A 93 -0.21 9.47 3.69
N SER A 94 -1.35 8.95 3.23
CA SER A 94 -2.61 8.95 3.98
C SER A 94 -2.77 7.77 4.95
N ILE A 95 -2.25 6.58 4.61
CA ILE A 95 -2.43 5.36 5.42
C ILE A 95 -1.10 4.87 5.97
N VAL A 96 -1.05 4.65 7.28
CA VAL A 96 0.11 4.07 7.98
C VAL A 96 -0.35 2.88 8.81
N LEU A 97 0.31 1.74 8.62
CA LEU A 97 0.07 0.47 9.28
C LEU A 97 1.35 0.04 10.01
N VAL A 98 1.23 -0.69 11.10
CA VAL A 98 2.36 -1.39 11.73
C VAL A 98 2.10 -2.88 11.72
N PHE A 99 3.09 -3.64 11.29
CA PHE A 99 3.02 -5.09 11.23
C PHE A 99 3.55 -5.71 12.52
N TYR A 100 2.86 -6.73 13.03
CA TYR A 100 3.31 -7.52 14.17
C TYR A 100 3.25 -9.00 13.82
N ARG A 101 4.38 -9.68 14.03
CA ARG A 101 4.48 -11.13 14.02
C ARG A 101 4.74 -11.63 15.45
N PRO A 102 3.99 -12.63 15.91
CA PRO A 102 4.26 -13.30 17.18
C PRO A 102 5.47 -14.23 17.09
N GLY A 103 6.21 -14.36 18.20
CA GLY A 103 7.44 -15.15 18.24
C GLY A 103 8.66 -14.45 17.64
N ALA A 104 8.59 -13.14 17.38
CA ALA A 104 9.74 -12.35 16.92
C ALA A 104 10.85 -12.15 17.98
N GLU A 105 10.67 -12.69 19.20
CA GLU A 105 11.70 -12.74 20.23
C GLU A 105 12.38 -14.12 20.28
N LEU A 106 13.02 -14.51 19.18
CA LEU A 106 14.04 -15.58 19.17
C LEU A 106 15.10 -15.15 18.16
N TYR A 107 15.91 -14.17 18.55
CA TYR A 107 17.26 -14.06 18.03
C TYR A 107 18.09 -15.12 18.76
N ASP A 108 18.83 -15.94 18.02
CA ASP A 108 19.69 -16.98 18.56
C ASP A 108 20.60 -16.44 19.67
N GLU A 109 20.70 -17.14 20.81
CA GLU A 109 21.64 -16.82 21.89
C GLU A 109 23.13 -16.82 21.44
N ASP A 110 23.41 -17.29 20.22
CA ASP A 110 24.74 -17.28 19.59
C ASP A 110 25.02 -16.07 18.68
N ASP A 111 24.04 -15.19 18.44
CA ASP A 111 24.21 -13.96 17.65
C ASP A 111 23.90 -12.71 18.49
N THR A 112 24.44 -12.68 19.72
CA THR A 112 24.71 -11.38 20.34
C THR A 112 25.67 -10.65 19.38
N PRO A 113 25.33 -9.45 18.86
CA PRO A 113 26.40 -8.53 18.54
C PRO A 113 27.12 -8.34 19.87
N THR A 114 28.31 -8.93 19.97
CA THR A 114 29.23 -8.68 21.06
C THR A 114 29.32 -7.16 21.10
N ALA A 115 28.67 -6.57 22.09
CA ALA A 115 28.83 -5.17 22.44
C ALA A 115 30.21 -5.03 23.10
N ASP A 116 31.22 -5.51 22.40
CA ASP A 116 32.62 -5.28 22.66
C ASP A 116 33.05 -4.18 21.69
N LEU A 117 33.21 -2.99 22.28
CA LEU A 117 34.07 -1.90 21.81
C LEU A 117 33.57 -1.05 20.63
N ILE A 118 32.52 -0.26 20.85
CA ILE A 118 32.52 1.10 20.29
C ILE A 118 32.35 2.08 21.45
N LEU A 119 33.51 2.55 21.94
CA LEU A 119 33.64 3.77 22.72
C LEU A 119 32.83 4.89 22.04
N PRO A 120 32.13 5.76 22.78
CA PRO A 120 31.58 6.97 22.18
C PRO A 120 32.70 7.68 21.42
N PRO A 121 32.49 8.20 20.20
CA PRO A 121 33.49 9.08 19.61
C PRO A 121 33.65 10.26 20.57
N GLU A 122 34.81 10.35 21.22
CA GLU A 122 35.22 11.56 21.92
C GLU A 122 35.03 12.72 20.94
N ILE A 123 34.14 13.64 21.29
CA ILE A 123 33.96 14.90 20.58
C ILE A 123 35.23 15.72 20.82
N THR A 124 36.28 15.42 20.06
CA THR A 124 37.42 16.31 19.88
C THR A 124 37.02 17.31 18.82
N GLN A 125 36.37 18.40 19.24
CA GLN A 125 36.21 19.59 18.42
C GLN A 125 37.55 20.33 18.40
N PRO A 126 38.29 20.40 17.28
CA PRO A 126 39.22 21.49 17.09
C PRO A 126 38.39 22.74 16.78
N ALA A 127 38.52 23.73 17.66
CA ALA A 127 37.99 25.08 17.45
C ALA A 127 38.54 25.64 16.13
N ALA A 128 37.69 25.72 15.10
CA ALA A 128 37.96 26.49 13.91
C ALA A 128 37.23 27.83 14.04
N SER A 129 38.05 28.85 14.28
CA SER A 129 37.70 30.25 14.43
C SER A 129 36.85 30.78 13.28
N PHE A 130 35.77 31.46 13.61
CA PHE A 130 35.09 32.37 12.69
C PHE A 130 36.02 33.56 12.41
N THR A 131 36.55 33.65 11.19
CA THR A 131 37.08 34.92 10.67
C THR A 131 36.13 35.41 9.59
N SER A 132 35.50 36.54 9.91
CA SER A 132 34.73 37.40 9.01
C SER A 132 35.67 38.15 8.06
N ALA A 133 35.34 38.20 6.76
CA ALA A 133 35.58 39.34 5.87
C ALA A 133 34.91 39.14 4.48
N ASP A 134 34.03 40.09 4.16
CA ASP A 134 33.35 40.47 2.90
C ASP A 134 34.25 40.60 1.64
N PRO A 135 33.75 40.98 0.42
CA PRO A 135 32.38 41.04 -0.11
C PRO A 135 32.20 40.41 -1.53
N ALA A 136 30.95 40.42 -2.01
CA ALA A 136 30.45 39.91 -3.30
C ALA A 136 31.14 40.43 -4.59
N PRO A 137 31.06 39.67 -5.71
CA PRO A 137 31.03 40.24 -7.04
C PRO A 137 29.60 40.32 -7.61
N ALA A 138 29.41 41.36 -8.41
CA ALA A 138 28.16 41.87 -8.94
C ALA A 138 27.55 41.03 -10.08
N PHE A 139 26.21 41.12 -10.15
CA PHE A 139 25.31 41.05 -11.31
C PHE A 139 25.83 40.46 -12.63
N GLY A 140 25.10 39.43 -13.09
CA GLY A 140 25.04 39.00 -14.49
C GLY A 140 23.73 38.25 -14.75
N TYR A 141 22.59 38.95 -14.69
CA TYR A 141 21.35 38.42 -15.27
C TYR A 141 21.51 38.47 -16.79
N GLY A 142 21.88 37.34 -17.39
CA GLY A 142 21.76 37.17 -18.83
C GLY A 142 20.29 37.17 -19.21
N GLU A 143 19.87 38.17 -19.98
CA GLU A 143 18.60 38.22 -20.68
C GLU A 143 18.44 36.94 -21.52
N GLN A 144 17.55 36.03 -21.10
CA GLN A 144 17.04 35.02 -22.02
C GLN A 144 15.90 35.66 -22.83
N PRO A 145 15.96 35.63 -24.17
CA PRO A 145 14.89 36.19 -24.99
C PRO A 145 13.62 35.34 -24.80
N VAL A 146 12.56 35.99 -24.33
CA VAL A 146 11.19 35.48 -24.32
C VAL A 146 10.82 34.98 -25.71
N ARG A 147 10.70 33.67 -25.85
CA ARG A 147 10.22 33.03 -27.08
C ARG A 147 8.74 33.37 -27.21
N ALA A 148 8.41 34.17 -28.23
CA ALA A 148 7.04 34.56 -28.53
C ALA A 148 6.15 33.32 -28.68
N PHE A 149 5.11 33.26 -27.85
CA PHE A 149 4.02 32.32 -27.98
C PHE A 149 3.18 32.74 -29.19
N VAL A 150 3.32 32.03 -30.30
CA VAL A 150 2.47 32.22 -31.48
C VAL A 150 1.20 31.39 -31.26
N PRO A 151 -0.01 31.99 -31.25
CA PRO A 151 -1.23 31.22 -31.27
C PRO A 151 -1.44 30.69 -32.69
N ALA A 152 -1.41 29.37 -32.86
CA ALA A 152 -1.87 28.74 -34.09
C ALA A 152 -3.40 28.69 -34.05
N GLU A 153 -4.04 29.61 -34.77
CA GLU A 153 -5.44 29.50 -35.16
C GLU A 153 -5.61 28.32 -36.13
N GLN A 154 -6.42 27.36 -35.66
CA GLN A 154 -7.46 26.59 -36.35
C GLN A 154 -7.36 26.46 -37.87
N ASP A 155 -7.24 25.21 -38.34
CA ASP A 155 -7.98 24.78 -39.51
C ASP A 155 -8.55 23.38 -39.32
N ALA A 156 -9.78 23.26 -39.79
CA ALA A 156 -10.68 22.12 -39.72
C ALA A 156 -10.07 20.84 -40.31
N LEU A 157 -10.51 19.69 -39.79
CA LEU A 157 -10.96 18.58 -40.62
C LEU A 157 -11.79 17.62 -39.76
N GLU A 158 -13.03 17.46 -40.21
CA GLU A 158 -14.06 16.54 -39.76
C GLU A 158 -13.67 15.06 -40.01
N GLY A 159 -14.29 14.16 -39.25
CA GLY A 159 -14.37 12.71 -39.51
C GLY A 159 -13.34 11.89 -38.72
N GLU A 160 -13.65 10.81 -38.02
CA GLU A 160 -14.85 9.98 -37.97
C GLU A 160 -14.99 9.40 -36.56
N GLU A 161 -16.22 9.35 -36.08
CA GLU A 161 -16.61 8.58 -34.92
C GLU A 161 -16.44 7.09 -35.26
N THR A 162 -15.41 6.43 -34.72
CA THR A 162 -15.37 4.97 -34.74
C THR A 162 -16.12 4.44 -33.52
N PRO A 163 -17.12 3.56 -33.70
CA PRO A 163 -17.98 3.13 -32.63
C PRO A 163 -17.21 2.29 -31.63
N VAL A 164 -17.30 2.68 -30.36
CA VAL A 164 -16.94 1.86 -29.21
C VAL A 164 -17.71 0.54 -29.35
N LYS A 165 -16.99 -0.53 -29.71
CA LYS A 165 -17.52 -1.88 -29.77
C LYS A 165 -17.92 -2.30 -28.36
N ALA A 166 -19.17 -2.03 -28.02
CA ALA A 166 -19.87 -2.58 -26.88
C ALA A 166 -19.82 -4.12 -26.98
N ALA A 167 -18.91 -4.73 -26.23
CA ALA A 167 -18.89 -6.16 -26.04
C ALA A 167 -20.08 -6.54 -25.14
N ASP A 168 -21.19 -6.86 -25.78
CA ASP A 168 -22.31 -7.61 -25.20
C ASP A 168 -21.76 -8.94 -24.64
N ARG A 169 -21.46 -8.97 -23.34
CA ARG A 169 -21.37 -10.23 -22.60
C ARG A 169 -22.65 -10.37 -21.80
N ARG A 170 -23.64 -10.98 -22.42
CA ARG A 170 -24.78 -11.60 -21.73
C ARG A 170 -24.25 -12.71 -20.82
N GLY A 171 -23.89 -12.32 -19.60
CA GLY A 171 -23.66 -13.25 -18.50
C GLY A 171 -24.99 -13.82 -18.04
N ARG A 172 -25.44 -14.88 -18.71
CA ARG A 172 -26.47 -15.80 -18.18
C ARG A 172 -25.84 -16.49 -16.97
N GLY A 173 -26.22 -16.06 -15.76
CA GLY A 173 -25.68 -16.63 -14.52
C GLY A 173 -26.42 -16.23 -13.24
N LEU A 174 -27.62 -15.67 -13.35
CA LEU A 174 -28.55 -15.46 -12.24
C LEU A 174 -29.76 -16.34 -12.55
N LEU A 175 -30.13 -17.25 -11.64
CA LEU A 175 -31.37 -18.07 -11.54
C LEU A 175 -31.18 -19.56 -11.16
N ILE A 176 -30.07 -19.97 -10.52
CA ILE A 176 -30.01 -21.32 -9.91
C ILE A 176 -30.24 -21.29 -8.38
N GLY A 177 -30.00 -20.17 -7.70
CA GLY A 177 -30.21 -20.05 -6.25
C GLY A 177 -31.67 -19.82 -5.81
N CYS A 178 -32.48 -19.14 -6.61
CA CYS A 178 -33.85 -18.79 -6.20
C CYS A 178 -34.81 -20.00 -6.26
N GLY A 179 -34.59 -20.93 -7.19
CA GLY A 179 -35.43 -22.12 -7.34
C GLY A 179 -35.33 -23.08 -6.16
N ILE A 180 -34.12 -23.29 -5.60
CA ILE A 180 -33.93 -24.15 -4.43
C ILE A 180 -34.54 -23.54 -3.18
N VAL A 181 -34.39 -22.23 -2.96
CA VAL A 181 -34.99 -21.56 -1.80
C VAL A 181 -36.51 -21.59 -1.87
N LEU A 182 -37.11 -21.35 -3.04
CA LEU A 182 -38.56 -21.43 -3.21
C LEU A 182 -39.09 -22.88 -3.09
N LEU A 183 -38.36 -23.88 -3.61
CA LEU A 183 -38.70 -25.29 -3.46
C LEU A 183 -38.66 -25.73 -1.99
N LEU A 184 -37.63 -25.33 -1.24
CA LEU A 184 -37.49 -25.65 0.18
C LEU A 184 -38.58 -25.00 1.03
N VAL A 185 -38.90 -23.72 0.76
CA VAL A 185 -40.02 -23.03 1.44
C VAL A 185 -41.35 -23.70 1.11
N PHE A 186 -41.57 -24.09 -0.15
CA PHE A 186 -42.79 -24.78 -0.57
C PHE A 186 -42.94 -26.16 0.08
N LEU A 187 -41.88 -26.97 0.12
CA LEU A 187 -41.88 -28.27 0.79
C LEU A 187 -42.07 -28.14 2.30
N CYS A 188 -41.48 -27.11 2.92
CA CYS A 188 -41.64 -26.86 4.35
C CYS A 188 -43.08 -26.45 4.70
N MET A 189 -43.69 -25.56 3.89
CA MET A 189 -45.10 -25.18 4.04
C MET A 189 -46.06 -26.36 3.81
N ALA A 190 -45.79 -27.20 2.80
CA ALA A 190 -46.61 -28.37 2.52
C ALA A 190 -46.49 -29.46 3.60
N GLY A 191 -45.28 -29.67 4.16
CA GLY A 191 -45.04 -30.62 5.23
C GLY A 191 -45.70 -30.24 6.56
N LEU A 192 -45.80 -28.94 6.85
CA LEU A 192 -46.49 -28.44 8.05
C LEU A 192 -48.02 -28.57 7.95
N PHE A 193 -48.58 -28.70 6.74
CA PHE A 193 -50.03 -28.80 6.51
C PHE A 193 -50.55 -30.25 6.49
N LEU A 194 -49.65 -31.24 6.54
CA LEU A 194 -49.96 -32.68 6.46
C LEU A 194 -49.67 -33.44 7.76
N LEU A 195 -49.42 -32.71 8.86
CA LEU A 195 -49.31 -33.21 10.23
C LEU A 195 -50.36 -32.53 11.11
#